data_AF-A0A1B1BGT7-F1
#
_entry.id   AF-A0A1B1BGT7-F1
#
_cell.length_a   1.000
_cell.length_b   1.000
_cell.length_c   1.000
_cell.angle_alpha   90.00
_cell.angle_beta   90.00
_cell.angle_gamma   90.00
#
_symmetry.space_group_name_H-M   'P 1'
#
loop_
_entity.id
_entity.type
_entity.pdbx_description
1 polymer ?
#
loop_
_entity_poly.entity_id
_entity_poly.type
_entity_poly.pdbx_seq_one_letter_code
_entity_poly.pdbx_strand_id
1 'polypeptide(L)'
;MGQGTLYRHFPTRADLLVEVYRHDVDELVALAPILLETEAADVALALWFDRVADYARIKRGVFAAVEASIWKDLSAHSLGPIGEAITLLLEAGRKSKVIRPEVDAQDVITLIGFLTRLDESDWDERARSLLTVVLDGLRPPATS
;
A
#
# COMPACT_ATOMS: atom_id res chain seq x y z
N MET A 1 -29.60 5.60 19.32
CA MET A 1 -28.31 5.05 19.78
C MET A 1 -27.28 5.33 18.69
N GLY A 2 -26.45 6.36 18.66
CA GLY A 2 -26.13 7.47 19.54
C GLY A 2 -24.72 7.91 19.10
N GLN A 3 -24.62 8.99 18.32
CA GLN A 3 -23.36 9.57 17.80
C GLN A 3 -22.34 10.01 18.88
N GLY A 4 -22.61 9.71 20.17
CA GLY A 4 -21.84 10.16 21.33
C GLY A 4 -20.73 9.22 21.81
N THR A 5 -20.58 8.01 21.26
CA THR A 5 -19.51 7.08 21.68
C THR A 5 -18.22 7.24 20.87
N LEU A 6 -18.28 7.62 19.59
CA LEU A 6 -17.08 7.83 18.76
C LEU A 6 -16.27 9.07 19.21
N TYR A 7 -16.96 10.18 19.54
CA TYR A 7 -16.31 11.47 19.86
C TYR A 7 -15.58 11.52 21.21
N ARG A 8 -15.72 10.53 22.11
CA ARG A 8 -14.97 10.53 23.39
C ARG A 8 -13.54 10.00 23.27
N HIS A 9 -13.26 9.19 22.25
CA HIS A 9 -11.92 8.61 22.05
C HIS A 9 -11.05 9.45 21.11
N PHE A 10 -11.66 10.31 20.30
CA PHE A 10 -10.99 11.14 19.29
C PHE A 10 -11.35 12.61 19.51
N PRO A 11 -10.59 13.33 20.36
CA PRO A 11 -10.86 14.73 20.70
C PRO A 11 -10.95 15.65 19.48
N THR A 12 -10.28 15.29 18.39
CA THR A 12 -10.33 16.02 17.12
C THR A 12 -10.65 15.11 15.93
N ARG A 13 -11.11 15.71 14.83
CA ARG A 13 -11.25 15.03 13.53
C ARG A 13 -9.90 14.48 13.04
N ALA A 14 -8.80 15.16 13.36
CA ALA A 14 -7.46 14.69 13.02
C ALA A 14 -7.10 13.39 13.75
N ASP A 15 -7.42 13.28 15.04
CA ASP A 15 -7.14 12.06 15.83
C ASP A 15 -7.90 10.85 15.30
N LEU A 16 -9.17 11.03 14.90
CA LEU A 16 -9.96 9.98 14.26
C LEU A 16 -9.32 9.53 12.94
N LEU A 17 -8.85 10.48 12.13
CA LEU A 17 -8.23 10.19 10.83
C LEU A 17 -6.87 9.49 10.98
N VAL A 18 -6.09 9.85 12.00
CA VAL A 18 -4.83 9.15 12.33
C VAL A 18 -5.10 7.71 12.74
N GLU A 19 -6.15 7.45 13.52
CA GLU A 19 -6.47 6.09 13.96
C GLU A 19 -7.02 5.22 12.82
N VAL A 20 -7.93 5.77 11.99
CA VAL A 20 -8.39 5.09 10.77
C VAL A 20 -7.23 4.79 9.84
N TYR A 21 -6.31 5.75 9.67
CA TYR A 21 -5.10 5.55 8.89
C TYR A 21 -4.24 4.40 9.40
N ARG A 22 -4.00 4.35 10.72
CA ARG A 22 -3.22 3.26 11.34
C ARG A 22 -3.89 1.92 11.11
N HIS A 23 -5.20 1.84 11.34
CA HIS A 23 -5.96 0.61 11.13
C HIS A 23 -5.87 0.11 9.68
N ASP A 24 -6.07 0.99 8.69
CA ASP A 24 -5.96 0.61 7.28
C ASP A 24 -4.52 0.17 6.89
N VAL A 25 -3.50 0.80 7.47
CA VAL A 25 -2.09 0.38 7.29
C VAL A 25 -1.87 -0.99 7.92
N ASP A 26 -2.36 -1.23 9.12
CA ASP A 26 -2.23 -2.51 9.81
C ASP A 26 -2.90 -3.65 9.02
N GLU A 27 -4.07 -3.39 8.41
CA GLU A 27 -4.71 -4.36 7.50
C GLU A 27 -3.84 -4.66 6.28
N LEU A 28 -3.27 -3.64 5.63
CA LEU A 28 -2.36 -3.82 4.50
C LEU A 28 -1.13 -4.63 4.88
N VAL A 29 -0.57 -4.37 6.05
CA VAL A 29 0.62 -5.05 6.56
C VAL A 29 0.31 -6.51 6.87
N ALA A 30 -0.80 -6.78 7.56
CA ALA A 30 -1.24 -8.11 7.93
C ALA A 30 -1.63 -8.96 6.70
N LEU A 31 -2.08 -8.33 5.61
CA LEU A 31 -2.48 -9.04 4.39
C LEU A 31 -1.30 -9.72 3.69
N ALA A 32 -0.10 -9.14 3.73
CA ALA A 32 1.08 -9.69 3.05
C ALA A 32 1.43 -11.14 3.48
N PRO A 33 1.60 -11.47 4.78
CA PRO A 33 1.85 -12.85 5.19
C PRO A 33 0.66 -13.76 4.89
N ILE A 34 -0.59 -13.30 5.05
CA ILE A 34 -1.79 -14.10 4.77
C ILE A 34 -1.84 -14.54 3.31
N LEU A 35 -1.57 -13.63 2.37
CA LEU A 35 -1.56 -13.97 0.95
C LEU A 35 -0.45 -14.98 0.61
N LEU A 36 0.71 -14.88 1.26
CA LEU A 36 1.80 -15.83 1.05
C LEU A 36 1.53 -17.24 1.62
N GLU A 37 0.53 -17.40 2.49
CA GLU A 37 0.10 -18.73 2.96
C GLU A 37 -0.67 -19.51 1.89
N THR A 38 -1.39 -18.82 1.00
CA THR A 38 -2.30 -19.45 0.04
C THR A 38 -1.89 -19.27 -1.41
N GLU A 39 -1.10 -18.25 -1.73
CA GLU A 39 -0.77 -17.85 -3.10
C GLU A 39 0.72 -17.94 -3.42
N ALA A 40 1.04 -18.06 -4.70
CA ALA A 40 2.39 -17.81 -5.19
C ALA A 40 2.78 -16.35 -4.95
N ALA A 41 4.07 -16.08 -4.70
CA ALA A 41 4.52 -14.75 -4.27
C ALA A 41 4.22 -13.61 -5.26
N ASP A 42 4.25 -13.88 -6.57
CA ASP A 42 3.87 -12.90 -7.60
C ASP A 42 2.36 -12.63 -7.62
N VAL A 43 1.55 -13.65 -7.36
CA VAL A 43 0.08 -13.53 -7.19
C VAL A 43 -0.25 -12.79 -5.88
N ALA A 44 0.42 -13.13 -4.79
CA ALA A 44 0.30 -12.43 -3.50
C ALA A 44 0.64 -10.94 -3.66
N LEU A 45 1.71 -10.61 -4.38
CA LEU A 45 2.07 -9.21 -4.66
C LEU A 45 1.01 -8.49 -5.51
N ALA A 46 0.43 -9.17 -6.50
CA ALA A 46 -0.66 -8.62 -7.31
C ALA A 46 -1.91 -8.28 -6.46
N LEU A 47 -2.36 -9.23 -5.64
CA LEU A 47 -3.50 -9.05 -4.74
C LEU A 47 -3.23 -7.98 -3.68
N TRP A 48 -1.99 -7.90 -3.20
CA TRP A 48 -1.57 -6.86 -2.28
C TRP A 48 -1.59 -5.47 -2.96
N PHE A 49 -1.13 -5.35 -4.21
CA PHE A 49 -1.23 -4.13 -5.02
C PHE A 49 -2.69 -3.69 -5.24
N ASP A 50 -3.60 -4.63 -5.47
CA ASP A 50 -5.03 -4.33 -5.57
C ASP A 50 -5.55 -3.69 -4.28
N ARG A 51 -5.19 -4.22 -3.10
CA ARG A 51 -5.57 -3.63 -1.81
C ARG A 51 -4.93 -2.26 -1.58
N VAL A 52 -3.69 -2.06 -2.02
CA VAL A 52 -3.02 -0.75 -1.99
C VAL A 52 -3.74 0.26 -2.88
N ALA A 53 -4.21 -0.13 -4.06
CA ALA A 53 -5.05 0.74 -4.88
C ALA A 53 -6.31 1.13 -4.10
N ASP A 54 -7.08 0.17 -3.60
CA ASP A 54 -8.33 0.48 -2.88
C ASP A 54 -8.08 1.41 -1.68
N TYR A 55 -6.99 1.18 -0.95
CA TYR A 55 -6.53 2.07 0.11
C TYR A 55 -6.18 3.48 -0.39
N ALA A 56 -5.38 3.59 -1.45
CA ALA A 56 -4.96 4.88 -2.00
C ALA A 56 -6.15 5.68 -2.56
N ARG A 57 -7.17 5.02 -3.14
CA ARG A 57 -8.41 5.66 -3.61
C ARG A 57 -9.13 6.38 -2.48
N ILE A 58 -9.35 5.65 -1.38
CA ILE A 58 -10.00 6.17 -0.16
C ILE A 58 -9.16 7.31 0.43
N LYS A 59 -7.84 7.08 0.54
CA LYS A 59 -6.94 8.04 1.18
C LYS A 59 -6.91 9.36 0.42
N ARG A 60 -6.97 9.41 -0.91
CA ARG A 60 -7.04 10.68 -1.66
C ARG A 60 -8.18 11.58 -1.17
N GLY A 61 -9.37 11.02 -0.96
CA GLY A 61 -10.52 11.76 -0.44
C GLY A 61 -10.30 12.30 0.98
N VAL A 62 -9.53 11.57 1.80
CA VAL A 62 -9.15 11.96 3.16
C VAL A 62 -8.00 12.98 3.18
N PHE A 63 -6.98 12.79 2.35
CA PHE A 63 -5.81 13.66 2.21
C PHE A 63 -6.17 15.07 1.76
N ALA A 64 -7.14 15.21 0.86
CA ALA A 64 -7.66 16.52 0.46
C ALA A 64 -8.24 17.31 1.65
N ALA A 65 -8.53 16.64 2.77
CA ALA A 65 -9.14 17.21 3.97
C ALA A 65 -8.18 17.36 5.18
N VAL A 66 -6.89 17.03 5.07
CA VAL A 66 -5.93 16.99 6.21
C VAL A 66 -4.64 17.79 5.92
N GLU A 67 -4.14 18.54 6.92
CA GLU A 67 -2.88 19.31 6.83
C GLU A 67 -1.64 18.44 6.59
N ALA A 68 -0.69 18.95 5.80
CA ALA A 68 0.56 18.29 5.42
C ALA A 68 1.52 17.97 6.59
N SER A 69 1.32 18.58 7.76
CA SER A 69 2.14 18.38 8.97
C SER A 69 1.97 16.98 9.58
N ILE A 70 0.75 16.45 9.59
CA ILE A 70 0.41 15.12 10.14
C ILE A 70 1.09 14.00 9.34
N TRP A 71 1.34 14.24 8.05
CA TRP A 71 2.00 13.29 7.15
C TRP A 71 3.51 13.18 7.33
N LYS A 72 4.16 14.25 7.80
CA LYS A 72 5.61 14.25 8.04
C LYS A 72 5.98 13.35 9.23
N ASP A 73 5.19 13.35 10.29
CA ASP A 73 5.48 12.54 11.49
C ASP A 73 5.36 11.04 11.24
N LEU A 74 4.50 10.61 10.30
CA LEU A 74 4.35 9.19 9.92
C LEU A 74 5.47 8.68 9.01
N SER A 75 6.20 9.58 8.35
CA SER A 75 7.26 9.26 7.37
C SER A 75 8.67 9.16 7.97
N ALA A 76 8.80 9.36 9.29
CA ALA A 76 10.08 9.60 9.93
C ALA A 76 10.74 8.28 10.40
N HIS A 77 11.72 7.80 9.62
CA HIS A 77 12.86 6.93 10.03
C HIS A 77 12.82 5.40 9.78
N SER A 78 11.91 4.89 8.97
CA SER A 78 12.04 3.57 8.32
C SER A 78 11.17 3.54 7.06
N LEU A 79 11.28 2.53 6.18
CA LEU A 79 10.25 2.32 5.14
C LEU A 79 8.84 2.09 5.73
N GLY A 80 8.75 1.98 7.06
CA GLY A 80 7.53 1.80 7.82
C GLY A 80 6.97 0.38 7.67
N PRO A 81 5.86 0.10 8.35
CA PRO A 81 5.19 -1.21 8.27
C PRO A 81 4.88 -1.64 6.82
N ILE A 82 4.50 -0.69 5.96
CA ILE A 82 4.25 -0.97 4.54
C ILE A 82 5.52 -1.47 3.84
N GLY A 83 6.67 -0.86 4.11
CA GLY A 83 7.94 -1.31 3.57
C GLY A 83 8.34 -2.71 4.02
N GLU A 84 8.05 -3.06 5.27
CA GLU A 84 8.28 -4.42 5.81
C GLU A 84 7.39 -5.45 5.10
N ALA A 85 6.11 -5.13 4.88
CA ALA A 85 5.19 -5.98 4.12
C ALA A 85 5.64 -6.20 2.67
N ILE A 86 6.10 -5.14 1.99
CA ILE A 86 6.65 -5.25 0.63
C ILE A 86 7.93 -6.11 0.64
N THR A 87 8.82 -5.88 1.61
CA THR A 87 10.06 -6.65 1.76
C THR A 87 9.77 -8.14 1.88
N LEU A 88 8.79 -8.51 2.70
CA LEU A 88 8.35 -9.90 2.86
C LEU A 88 7.88 -10.53 1.54
N LEU A 89 7.03 -9.82 0.78
CA LEU A 89 6.53 -10.29 -0.51
C LEU A 89 7.67 -10.44 -1.54
N LEU A 90 8.58 -9.47 -1.61
CA LEU A 90 9.73 -9.50 -2.51
C LEU A 90 10.70 -10.62 -2.15
N GLU A 91 10.98 -10.85 -0.86
CA GLU A 91 11.84 -11.95 -0.42
C GLU A 91 11.25 -13.32 -0.77
N ALA A 92 9.94 -13.50 -0.57
CA ALA A 92 9.25 -14.73 -0.97
C ALA A 92 9.35 -14.94 -2.49
N GLY A 93 9.13 -13.88 -3.28
CA GLY A 93 9.24 -13.91 -4.73
C GLY A 93 10.65 -14.18 -5.25
N ARG A 94 11.68 -13.67 -4.57
CA ARG A 94 13.08 -13.96 -4.87
C ARG A 94 13.44 -15.40 -4.58
N LYS A 95 12.96 -15.96 -3.45
CA LYS A 95 13.16 -17.37 -3.08
C LYS A 95 12.54 -18.32 -4.11
N SER A 96 11.36 -18.00 -4.63
CA SER A 96 10.68 -18.78 -5.67
C SER A 96 11.10 -18.41 -7.10
N LYS A 97 12.00 -17.43 -7.28
CA LYS A 97 12.50 -16.93 -8.58
C LYS A 97 11.41 -16.39 -9.50
N VAL A 98 10.30 -15.89 -8.93
CA VAL A 98 9.22 -15.22 -9.68
C VAL A 98 9.30 -13.70 -9.60
N ILE A 99 10.23 -13.17 -8.79
CA ILE A 99 10.57 -11.75 -8.71
C ILE A 99 12.07 -11.58 -8.92
N ARG A 100 12.46 -10.53 -9.65
CA ARG A 100 13.85 -10.17 -9.91
C ARG A 100 14.57 -9.71 -8.65
N PRO A 101 15.85 -10.09 -8.43
CA PRO A 101 16.51 -9.88 -7.14
C PRO A 101 17.05 -8.46 -6.91
N GLU A 102 17.06 -7.60 -7.93
CA GLU A 102 17.65 -6.26 -7.85
C GLU A 102 16.69 -5.19 -7.32
N VAL A 103 15.40 -5.51 -7.18
CA VAL A 103 14.39 -4.56 -6.71
C VAL A 103 14.18 -4.71 -5.20
N ASP A 104 14.18 -3.59 -4.49
CA ASP A 104 13.86 -3.53 -3.07
C ASP A 104 12.50 -2.87 -2.78
N ALA A 105 12.11 -2.82 -1.51
CA ALA A 105 10.85 -2.23 -1.10
C ALA A 105 10.77 -0.71 -1.34
N GLN A 106 11.90 0.00 -1.29
CA GLN A 106 11.95 1.44 -1.56
C GLN A 106 11.68 1.74 -3.04
N ASP A 107 12.23 0.93 -3.93
CA ASP A 107 11.96 1.01 -5.36
C ASP A 107 10.46 0.80 -5.65
N VAL A 108 9.85 -0.24 -5.06
CA VAL A 108 8.41 -0.51 -5.22
C VAL A 108 7.57 0.63 -4.69
N ILE A 109 7.86 1.15 -3.49
CA ILE A 109 7.16 2.32 -2.92
C ILE A 109 7.26 3.53 -3.86
N THR A 110 8.44 3.76 -4.43
CA THR A 110 8.67 4.86 -5.37
C THR A 110 7.85 4.68 -6.64
N LEU A 111 7.82 3.46 -7.19
CA LEU A 111 7.06 3.11 -8.39
C LEU A 111 5.55 3.30 -8.16
N ILE A 112 4.98 2.70 -7.11
CA ILE A 112 3.54 2.81 -6.82
C ILE A 112 3.11 4.19 -6.32
N GLY A 113 4.08 5.09 -6.05
CA GLY A 113 3.82 6.48 -5.68
C GLY A 113 3.02 7.27 -6.73
N PHE A 114 2.92 6.80 -7.99
CA PHE A 114 2.04 7.41 -8.99
C PHE A 114 0.56 7.42 -8.56
N LEU A 115 0.13 6.48 -7.70
CA LEU A 115 -1.26 6.39 -7.22
C LEU A 115 -1.71 7.68 -6.52
N THR A 116 -0.80 8.43 -5.91
CA THR A 116 -1.12 9.71 -5.27
C THR A 116 -1.37 10.85 -6.27
N ARG A 117 -1.06 10.63 -7.55
CA ARG A 117 -1.15 11.63 -8.63
C ARG A 117 -2.28 11.36 -9.61
N LEU A 118 -2.94 10.21 -9.52
CA LEU A 118 -4.11 9.95 -10.34
C LEU A 118 -5.26 10.84 -9.92
N ASP A 119 -6.14 11.18 -10.87
CA ASP A 119 -7.45 11.78 -10.62
C ASP A 119 -8.52 10.69 -10.43
N GLU A 120 -9.71 11.06 -9.94
CA GLU A 120 -10.81 10.10 -9.74
C GLU A 120 -11.33 9.56 -11.08
N SER A 121 -11.38 10.40 -12.13
CA SER A 121 -11.83 10.00 -13.47
C SER A 121 -10.97 8.90 -14.10
N ASP A 122 -9.69 8.88 -13.75
CA ASP A 122 -8.69 8.00 -14.34
C ASP A 122 -8.44 6.76 -13.47
N TRP A 123 -9.06 6.69 -12.28
CA TRP A 123 -8.72 5.68 -11.28
C TRP A 123 -9.00 4.26 -11.76
N ASP A 124 -10.24 4.04 -12.22
CA ASP A 124 -10.72 2.70 -12.58
C ASP A 124 -9.96 2.14 -13.79
N GLU A 125 -9.53 3.00 -14.72
CA GLU A 125 -8.75 2.59 -15.88
C GLU A 125 -7.25 2.46 -15.58
N ARG A 126 -6.66 3.43 -14.87
CA ARG A 126 -5.20 3.57 -14.79
C ARG A 126 -4.58 2.93 -13.55
N ALA A 127 -5.24 2.93 -12.41
CA ALA A 127 -4.59 2.50 -11.16
C ALA A 127 -4.15 1.03 -11.24
N ARG A 128 -5.07 0.13 -11.54
CA ARG A 128 -4.78 -1.32 -11.64
C ARG A 128 -3.93 -1.63 -12.87
N SER A 129 -4.19 -0.99 -14.01
CA SER A 129 -3.39 -1.17 -15.23
C SER A 129 -1.91 -0.82 -15.02
N LEU A 130 -1.61 0.32 -14.40
CA LEU A 130 -0.23 0.73 -14.11
C LEU A 130 0.42 -0.15 -13.02
N LEU A 131 -0.34 -0.64 -12.04
CA LEU A 131 0.16 -1.62 -11.07
C LEU A 131 0.51 -2.96 -11.74
N THR A 132 -0.26 -3.39 -12.74
CA THR A 132 0.09 -4.56 -13.56
C THR A 132 1.40 -4.33 -14.32
N VAL A 133 1.60 -3.14 -14.91
CA VAL A 133 2.87 -2.79 -15.58
C VAL A 133 4.05 -2.84 -14.60
N VAL A 134 3.86 -2.32 -13.38
CA VAL A 134 4.87 -2.43 -12.32
C VAL A 134 5.16 -3.90 -12.02
N LEU A 135 4.13 -4.71 -11.75
CA LEU A 135 4.28 -6.14 -11.43
C LEU A 135 5.00 -6.90 -12.55
N ASP A 136 4.64 -6.66 -13.81
CA ASP A 136 5.29 -7.27 -14.97
C ASP A 136 6.79 -6.91 -15.04
N GLY A 137 7.14 -5.66 -14.70
CA GLY A 137 8.53 -5.21 -14.60
C GLY A 137 9.31 -5.78 -13.40
N LEU A 138 8.61 -6.32 -12.39
CA LEU A 138 9.21 -7.01 -11.24
C LEU A 138 9.48 -8.49 -11.52
N ARG A 139 8.85 -9.08 -12.53
CA ARG A 139 9.14 -10.46 -12.92
C ARG A 139 10.55 -10.57 -13.51
N PRO A 140 11.21 -11.74 -13.38
CA PRO A 140 12.51 -11.96 -13.99
C PRO A 140 12.46 -11.70 -15.50
N PRO A 141 13.52 -11.11 -16.08
CA PRO A 141 13.58 -10.96 -17.52
C PRO A 141 13.49 -12.35 -18.18
N ALA A 142 12.74 -12.43 -19.28
CA ALA A 142 12.75 -13.63 -20.11
C ALA A 142 14.20 -13.92 -20.50
N THR A 143 14.70 -15.08 -20.09
CA THR A 143 16.06 -15.49 -20.43
C THR A 143 16.07 -15.87 -21.90
N SER A 144 16.53 -14.96 -22.77
CA SER A 144 16.83 -15.24 -24.17
C SER A 144 18.10 -16.08 -24.31
#